data_AF-A0A840TWU4-F1
#
_entry.id   AF-A0A840TWU4-F1
#
_cell.length_a   1.000
_cell.length_b   1.000
_cell.length_c   1.000
_cell.angle_alpha   90.00
_cell.angle_beta   90.00
_cell.angle_gamma   90.00
#
_symmetry.space_group_name_H-M   'P 1'
#
loop_
_entity.id
_entity.type
_entity.pdbx_description
1 polymer ?
#
loop_
_entity_poly.entity_id
_entity_poly.type
_entity_poly.pdbx_seq_one_letter_code
_entity_poly.pdbx_strand_id
1 'polypeptide(L)'
;MGYNNTALGNQAGTTGYDFSNTTTLGFNTTTTTSNQIRLGNSFVTQIGGQVGWSNFSDQRFKRQVQENVAGLDFILKLRPVTYHWDIDHLNRFIHGSAADTLFADSIARSGIASQQRIAYSGFLAQEVEAAARSVGYDFSGVVAPANERTPYSLRYGEFVVPLVKAVQEQQSQLGQQSQVLAGLNARLERPVVRLTSADEWADRVFEPGYRLRPLAEVESYLRQHRHLPGVPSAQVLAQQGVDVSGMLAKQMEKIEELTLYVLELEKKNTELEKTTERLEQLEAIVSGLQRAMQQQTK
;
A
#
# COMPACT_ATOMS: atom_id res chain seq x y z
N MET A 1 42.88 41.01 -10.12
CA MET A 1 41.60 41.16 -9.37
C MET A 1 40.54 41.09 -10.43
N GLY A 2 39.70 40.06 -10.41
CA GLY A 2 38.69 39.88 -11.45
C GLY A 2 37.70 41.05 -11.47
N TYR A 3 37.03 41.24 -12.61
CA TYR A 3 36.02 42.29 -12.79
C TYR A 3 34.71 41.92 -12.05
N ASN A 4 33.84 42.88 -11.69
CA ASN A 4 32.48 42.62 -11.15
C ASN A 4 32.32 41.67 -9.93
N ASN A 5 33.31 41.57 -9.04
CA ASN A 5 33.15 40.82 -7.77
C ASN A 5 32.55 41.70 -6.68
N THR A 6 31.65 41.13 -5.85
CA THR A 6 31.16 41.77 -4.63
C THR A 6 31.44 40.88 -3.43
N ALA A 7 32.19 41.40 -2.45
CA ALA A 7 32.45 40.73 -1.19
C ALA A 7 32.04 41.63 -0.01
N LEU A 8 31.11 41.15 0.82
CA LEU A 8 30.65 41.86 2.00
C LEU A 8 30.78 40.97 3.24
N GLY A 9 31.64 41.37 4.17
CA GLY A 9 31.92 40.63 5.41
C GLY A 9 33.43 40.51 5.68
N ASN A 10 33.80 40.23 6.93
CA ASN A 10 35.19 40.04 7.31
C ASN A 10 35.75 38.77 6.64
N GLN A 11 36.89 38.89 5.95
CA GLN A 11 37.53 37.81 5.18
C GLN A 11 36.62 37.15 4.12
N ALA A 12 35.60 37.86 3.63
CA ALA A 12 34.83 37.45 2.46
C ALA A 12 35.64 37.66 1.17
N GLY A 13 35.52 36.76 0.20
CA GLY A 13 36.20 36.93 -1.07
C GLY A 13 36.32 35.65 -1.88
N THR A 14 37.43 35.49 -2.59
CA THR A 14 37.64 34.39 -3.54
C THR A 14 38.82 33.51 -3.14
N THR A 15 38.79 32.23 -3.50
CA THR A 15 39.86 31.26 -3.18
C THR A 15 41.06 31.29 -4.14
N GLY A 16 41.05 32.18 -5.14
CA GLY A 16 42.09 32.32 -6.17
C GLY A 16 42.07 33.69 -6.87
N TYR A 17 42.89 33.85 -7.91
CA TYR A 17 42.95 35.06 -8.74
C TYR A 17 41.91 35.01 -9.87
N ASP A 18 41.15 36.11 -10.04
CA ASP A 18 40.14 36.37 -11.07
C ASP A 18 38.85 35.50 -11.07
N PHE A 19 37.74 36.09 -10.59
CA PHE A 19 36.36 35.64 -10.83
C PHE A 19 35.53 36.86 -11.30
N SER A 20 34.42 36.73 -12.06
CA SER A 20 33.66 37.92 -12.52
C SER A 20 32.19 37.67 -12.85
N ASN A 21 31.41 37.23 -11.86
CA ASN A 21 30.12 37.79 -11.43
C ASN A 21 29.74 37.04 -10.15
N THR A 22 30.49 37.38 -9.09
CA THR A 22 30.70 36.54 -7.92
C THR A 22 30.29 37.32 -6.69
N THR A 23 29.32 36.82 -5.93
CA THR A 23 28.81 37.52 -4.75
C THR A 23 29.00 36.68 -3.50
N THR A 24 29.82 37.15 -2.56
CA THR A 24 30.03 36.53 -1.24
C THR A 24 29.52 37.44 -0.14
N LEU A 25 28.66 36.92 0.73
CA LEU A 25 28.15 37.61 1.90
C LEU A 25 28.43 36.80 3.17
N GLY A 26 29.02 37.43 4.17
CA GLY A 26 29.27 36.81 5.49
C GLY A 26 30.75 36.71 5.87
N PHE A 27 31.02 36.22 7.08
CA PHE A 27 32.37 36.01 7.60
C PHE A 27 33.01 34.75 6.98
N ASN A 28 34.25 34.84 6.49
CA ASN A 28 34.97 33.74 5.82
C ASN A 28 34.22 33.10 4.63
N THR A 29 33.29 33.83 4.03
CA THR A 29 32.52 33.34 2.88
C THR A 29 33.38 33.40 1.63
N THR A 30 33.56 32.26 0.96
CA THR A 30 34.34 32.21 -0.29
C THR A 30 33.65 31.42 -1.37
N THR A 31 33.83 31.86 -2.62
CA THR A 31 33.46 31.15 -3.84
C THR A 31 34.65 30.45 -4.48
N THR A 32 34.33 29.47 -5.33
CA THR A 32 35.34 28.65 -6.03
C THR A 32 35.33 28.86 -7.54
N THR A 33 34.32 29.55 -8.09
CA THR A 33 34.14 29.85 -9.52
C THR A 33 33.39 31.17 -9.77
N SER A 34 33.37 31.61 -11.03
CA SER A 34 32.53 32.73 -11.49
C SER A 34 31.04 32.35 -11.46
N ASN A 35 30.15 33.35 -11.52
CA ASN A 35 28.68 33.19 -11.55
C ASN A 35 28.12 32.42 -10.34
N GLN A 36 28.77 32.56 -9.19
CA GLN A 36 28.38 31.91 -7.95
C GLN A 36 28.07 32.97 -6.88
N ILE A 37 26.91 32.82 -6.24
CA ILE A 37 26.58 33.54 -5.01
C ILE A 37 26.72 32.57 -3.84
N ARG A 38 27.46 32.96 -2.80
CA ARG A 38 27.54 32.22 -1.53
C ARG A 38 27.17 33.14 -0.38
N LEU A 39 26.30 32.64 0.49
CA LEU A 39 25.76 33.33 1.66
C LEU A 39 26.16 32.51 2.89
N GLY A 40 26.97 33.10 3.77
CA GLY A 40 27.47 32.43 4.95
C GLY A 40 28.65 31.48 4.72
N ASN A 41 28.97 30.72 5.75
CA ASN A 41 30.11 29.80 5.80
C ASN A 41 29.70 28.46 6.43
N SER A 42 30.68 27.58 6.62
CA SER A 42 30.48 26.21 7.10
C SER A 42 29.95 26.06 8.53
N PHE A 43 29.75 27.15 9.29
CA PHE A 43 29.11 27.10 10.60
C PHE A 43 27.83 27.95 10.73
N VAL A 44 27.32 28.51 9.63
CA VAL A 44 25.98 29.11 9.59
C VAL A 44 24.91 28.02 9.77
N THR A 45 24.04 28.21 10.76
CA THR A 45 22.94 27.27 11.11
C THR A 45 21.64 27.55 10.36
N GLN A 46 21.42 28.79 9.93
CA GLN A 46 20.18 29.22 9.31
C GLN A 46 20.41 30.35 8.32
N ILE A 47 19.73 30.28 7.18
CA ILE A 47 19.53 31.38 6.24
C ILE A 47 18.02 31.58 6.13
N GLY A 48 17.52 32.79 6.36
CA GLY A 48 16.08 33.02 6.46
C GLY A 48 15.64 34.46 6.21
N GLY A 49 14.33 34.63 6.09
CA GLY A 49 13.61 35.88 5.90
C GLY A 49 12.10 35.65 6.05
N GLN A 50 11.30 36.72 6.06
CA GLN A 50 9.83 36.63 6.20
C GLN A 50 9.14 36.02 4.96
N VAL A 51 9.77 36.13 3.78
CA VAL A 51 9.24 35.66 2.50
C VAL A 51 10.24 34.67 1.87
N GLY A 52 9.72 33.65 1.19
CA GLY A 52 10.54 32.67 0.49
C GLY A 52 11.29 33.24 -0.72
N TRP A 53 12.29 32.49 -1.19
CA TRP A 53 13.06 32.83 -2.39
C TRP A 53 12.19 32.66 -3.65
N SER A 54 12.09 33.70 -4.48
CA SER A 54 11.35 33.67 -5.74
C SER A 54 12.28 33.54 -6.94
N ASN A 55 11.87 32.72 -7.92
CA ASN A 55 12.57 32.54 -9.19
C ASN A 55 11.67 33.01 -10.33
N PHE A 56 12.24 33.67 -11.35
CA PHE A 56 11.50 34.00 -12.56
C PHE A 56 11.13 32.72 -13.32
N SER A 57 9.86 32.57 -13.70
CA SER A 57 9.36 31.34 -14.36
C SER A 57 8.29 31.61 -15.44
N ASP A 58 8.22 32.84 -15.93
CA ASP A 58 7.24 33.27 -16.94
C ASP A 58 7.46 32.55 -18.30
N GLN A 59 6.37 32.12 -18.94
CA GLN A 59 6.40 31.38 -20.21
C GLN A 59 7.07 32.18 -21.34
N ARG A 60 6.98 33.52 -21.33
CA ARG A 60 7.59 34.39 -22.38
C ARG A 60 9.10 34.23 -22.49
N PHE A 61 9.75 33.74 -21.43
CA PHE A 61 11.19 33.56 -21.36
C PHE A 61 11.60 32.08 -21.45
N LYS A 62 10.68 31.19 -21.85
CA LYS A 62 10.93 29.75 -22.03
C LYS A 62 10.79 29.36 -23.51
N ARG A 63 11.67 28.47 -23.98
CA ARG A 63 11.66 27.91 -25.34
C ARG A 63 11.67 26.39 -25.25
N GLN A 64 11.15 25.71 -26.28
CA GLN A 64 11.17 24.25 -26.40
C GLN A 64 10.54 23.52 -25.19
N VAL A 65 9.42 24.04 -24.68
CA VAL A 65 8.69 23.46 -23.55
C VAL A 65 8.13 22.08 -23.95
N GLN A 66 8.50 21.05 -23.19
CA GLN A 66 8.16 19.63 -23.42
C GLN A 66 7.73 18.98 -22.09
N GLU A 67 6.96 17.89 -22.17
CA GLU A 67 6.43 17.15 -21.01
C GLU A 67 7.24 15.87 -20.69
N ASN A 68 8.57 15.95 -20.84
CA ASN A 68 9.50 14.81 -20.70
C ASN A 68 10.24 14.80 -19.34
N VAL A 69 9.57 15.25 -18.27
CA VAL A 69 10.13 15.17 -16.91
C VAL A 69 10.17 13.70 -16.47
N ALA A 70 11.31 13.24 -15.96
CA ALA A 70 11.40 11.93 -15.33
C ALA A 70 10.68 11.92 -13.97
N GLY A 71 9.85 10.91 -13.76
CA GLY A 71 8.96 10.82 -12.61
C GLY A 71 9.37 9.68 -11.68
N LEU A 72 8.51 8.69 -11.58
CA LEU A 72 8.63 7.58 -10.64
C LEU A 72 9.90 6.75 -10.87
N ASP A 73 10.32 6.58 -12.12
CA ASP A 73 11.53 5.85 -12.51
C ASP A 73 12.83 6.49 -11.99
N PHE A 74 12.88 7.83 -11.95
CA PHE A 74 13.97 8.59 -11.35
C PHE A 74 13.88 8.56 -9.81
N ILE A 75 12.71 8.87 -9.26
CA ILE A 75 12.51 9.01 -7.81
C ILE A 75 12.79 7.68 -7.07
N LEU A 76 12.39 6.54 -7.64
CA LEU A 76 12.62 5.23 -7.02
C LEU A 76 14.09 4.81 -6.98
N LYS A 77 14.97 5.43 -7.78
CA LYS A 77 16.42 5.17 -7.76
C LYS A 77 17.16 6.04 -6.75
N LEU A 78 16.51 7.04 -6.17
CA LEU A 78 17.13 7.90 -5.18
C LEU A 78 17.26 7.16 -3.85
N ARG A 79 18.43 7.27 -3.22
CA ARG A 79 18.72 6.67 -1.91
C ARG A 79 18.76 7.76 -0.83
N PRO A 80 17.71 7.90 0.00
CA PRO A 80 17.77 8.78 1.16
C PRO A 80 18.81 8.27 2.15
N VAL A 81 19.62 9.19 2.68
CA VAL A 81 20.66 8.89 3.66
C VAL A 81 20.61 9.86 4.82
N THR A 82 21.14 9.44 5.96
CA THR A 82 21.48 10.33 7.07
C THR A 82 22.99 10.48 7.19
N TYR A 83 23.47 11.67 7.54
CA TYR A 83 24.89 11.96 7.64
C TYR A 83 25.18 13.10 8.61
N HIS A 84 26.44 13.17 9.04
CA HIS A 84 27.01 14.33 9.74
C HIS A 84 28.03 14.97 8.81
N TRP A 85 28.11 16.29 8.81
CA TRP A 85 29.14 16.97 8.02
C TRP A 85 30.52 16.75 8.64
N ASP A 86 31.51 16.44 7.81
CA ASP A 86 32.93 16.64 8.12
C ASP A 86 33.34 18.01 7.57
N ILE A 87 33.12 19.04 8.40
CA ILE A 87 33.35 20.43 8.05
C ILE A 87 34.85 20.73 7.97
N ASP A 88 35.69 20.08 8.79
CA ASP A 88 37.14 20.23 8.72
C ASP A 88 37.70 19.71 7.39
N HIS A 89 37.21 18.57 6.91
CA HIS A 89 37.57 18.08 5.58
C HIS A 89 37.03 18.98 4.47
N LEU A 90 35.76 19.42 4.56
CA LEU A 90 35.18 20.35 3.58
C LEU A 90 35.96 21.66 3.47
N ASN A 91 36.33 22.26 4.60
CA ASN A 91 37.10 23.50 4.64
C ASN A 91 38.48 23.30 4.02
N ARG A 92 39.19 22.22 4.34
CA ARG A 92 40.49 21.89 3.71
C ARG A 92 40.36 21.63 2.21
N PHE A 93 39.27 20.98 1.77
CA PHE A 93 39.01 20.77 0.35
C PHE A 93 38.83 22.08 -0.42
N ILE A 94 38.05 23.03 0.13
CA ILE A 94 37.77 24.32 -0.52
C ILE A 94 38.98 25.26 -0.47
N HIS A 95 39.63 25.36 0.70
CA HIS A 95 40.63 26.39 1.00
C HIS A 95 42.08 25.89 0.94
N GLY A 96 42.31 24.58 0.78
CA GLY A 96 43.64 23.99 0.89
C GLY A 96 44.25 24.23 2.27
N SER A 97 45.57 24.47 2.30
CA SER A 97 46.31 24.77 3.53
C SER A 97 45.86 26.04 4.26
N ALA A 98 45.15 26.96 3.57
CA ALA A 98 44.63 28.17 4.21
C ALA A 98 43.54 27.87 5.24
N ALA A 99 42.85 26.72 5.15
CA ALA A 99 41.81 26.31 6.09
C ALA A 99 42.30 26.29 7.54
N ASP A 100 43.53 25.83 7.77
CA ASP A 100 44.11 25.67 9.10
C ASP A 100 44.30 27.00 9.82
N THR A 101 44.39 28.10 9.07
CA THR A 101 44.49 29.46 9.61
C THR A 101 43.12 30.16 9.63
N LEU A 102 42.34 30.06 8.55
CA LEU A 102 41.04 30.73 8.41
C LEU A 102 40.02 30.31 9.48
N PHE A 103 40.10 29.06 9.95
CA PHE A 103 39.15 28.50 10.92
C PHE A 103 39.84 28.09 12.24
N ALA A 104 40.97 28.72 12.58
CA ALA A 104 41.75 28.40 13.77
C ALA A 104 41.15 28.96 15.07
N ASP A 105 40.41 30.07 14.99
CA ASP A 105 39.92 30.77 16.17
C ASP A 105 38.85 30.00 16.94
N SER A 106 38.69 30.33 18.22
CA SER A 106 37.79 29.59 19.12
C SER A 106 36.32 29.69 18.73
N ILE A 107 35.89 30.79 18.09
CA ILE A 107 34.51 30.99 17.65
C ILE A 107 34.23 30.08 16.45
N ALA A 108 35.11 30.09 15.45
CA ALA A 108 35.02 29.20 14.29
C ALA A 108 35.03 27.72 14.72
N ARG A 109 35.93 27.33 15.63
CA ARG A 109 36.02 25.95 16.15
C ARG A 109 34.75 25.52 16.90
N SER A 110 34.18 26.41 17.72
CA SER A 110 32.91 26.15 18.41
C SER A 110 31.74 25.99 17.44
N GLY A 111 31.66 26.86 16.43
CA GLY A 111 30.66 26.79 15.37
C GLY A 111 30.74 25.50 14.56
N ILE A 112 31.95 25.13 14.12
CA ILE A 112 32.22 23.87 13.42
C ILE A 112 31.78 22.67 14.27
N ALA A 113 32.23 22.60 15.52
CA ALA A 113 31.87 21.51 16.43
C ALA A 113 30.35 21.40 16.64
N SER A 114 29.63 22.52 16.60
CA SER A 114 28.16 22.53 16.72
C SER A 114 27.48 21.95 15.48
N GLN A 115 27.92 22.31 14.28
CA GLN A 115 27.38 21.76 13.02
C GLN A 115 27.66 20.27 12.87
N GLN A 116 28.86 19.81 13.20
CA GLN A 116 29.24 18.40 13.03
C GLN A 116 28.46 17.44 13.95
N ARG A 117 27.76 17.97 14.97
CA ARG A 117 26.86 17.18 15.85
C ARG A 117 25.45 17.05 15.30
N ILE A 118 25.08 17.83 14.28
CA ILE A 118 23.74 17.79 13.70
C ILE A 118 23.67 16.60 12.75
N ALA A 119 22.66 15.74 12.95
CA ALA A 119 22.31 14.69 12.01
C ALA A 119 21.41 15.27 10.92
N TYR A 120 21.87 15.21 9.68
CA TYR A 120 21.11 15.66 8.51
C TYR A 120 20.54 14.47 7.76
N SER A 121 19.43 14.69 7.08
CA SER A 121 18.83 13.75 6.12
C SER A 121 18.89 14.37 4.73
N GLY A 122 19.26 13.59 3.72
CA GLY A 122 19.39 14.09 2.36
C GLY A 122 19.82 13.03 1.35
N PHE A 123 20.47 13.48 0.29
CA PHE A 123 21.00 12.63 -0.77
C PHE A 123 22.48 12.91 -1.04
N LEU A 124 23.21 11.90 -1.49
CA LEU A 124 24.57 12.09 -2.03
C LEU A 124 24.47 12.55 -3.48
N ALA A 125 25.04 13.71 -3.79
CA ALA A 125 24.88 14.37 -5.09
C ALA A 125 25.35 13.50 -6.28
N GLN A 126 26.42 12.74 -6.09
CA GLN A 126 26.96 11.82 -7.10
C GLN A 126 26.01 10.65 -7.37
N GLU A 127 25.33 10.14 -6.34
CA GLU A 127 24.31 9.09 -6.50
C GLU A 127 23.09 9.63 -7.24
N VAL A 128 22.68 10.87 -6.95
CA VAL A 128 21.59 11.54 -7.70
C VAL A 128 21.97 11.74 -9.17
N GLU A 129 23.20 12.19 -9.45
CA GLU A 129 23.72 12.33 -10.82
C GLU A 129 23.68 11.00 -11.58
N ALA A 130 24.17 9.93 -10.96
CA ALA A 130 24.16 8.60 -11.53
C ALA A 130 22.73 8.09 -11.78
N ALA A 131 21.82 8.31 -10.83
CA ALA A 131 20.41 7.94 -10.97
C ALA A 131 19.76 8.67 -12.17
N ALA A 132 19.94 9.99 -12.27
CA ALA A 132 19.43 10.81 -13.35
C ALA A 132 19.96 10.36 -14.72
N ARG A 133 21.28 10.14 -14.84
CA ARG A 133 21.90 9.60 -16.07
C ARG A 133 21.36 8.24 -16.46
N SER A 134 21.10 7.36 -15.48
CA SER A 134 20.61 5.99 -15.74
C SER A 134 19.21 5.93 -16.35
N VAL A 135 18.44 7.02 -16.26
CA VAL A 135 17.11 7.16 -16.87
C VAL A 135 17.11 8.18 -18.03
N GLY A 136 18.29 8.65 -18.45
CA GLY A 136 18.42 9.65 -19.52
C GLY A 136 17.88 11.02 -19.15
N TYR A 137 17.81 11.36 -17.86
CA TYR A 137 17.27 12.62 -17.38
C TYR A 137 18.39 13.63 -17.10
N ASP A 138 18.37 14.76 -17.79
CA ASP A 138 19.26 15.89 -17.54
C ASP A 138 18.71 16.75 -16.40
N PHE A 139 19.06 16.38 -15.16
CA PHE A 139 18.45 16.95 -13.96
C PHE A 139 19.18 18.22 -13.49
N SER A 140 18.49 19.37 -13.60
CA SER A 140 18.96 20.71 -13.16
C SER A 140 19.27 20.82 -11.66
N GLY A 141 18.81 19.86 -10.86
CA GLY A 141 19.01 19.83 -9.41
C GLY A 141 20.43 19.42 -8.99
N VAL A 142 21.21 18.79 -9.86
CA VAL A 142 22.61 18.44 -9.59
C VAL A 142 23.53 19.52 -10.14
N VAL A 143 24.43 20.02 -9.30
CA VAL A 143 25.51 20.93 -9.73
C VAL A 143 26.84 20.20 -9.53
N ALA A 144 27.41 19.76 -10.66
CA ALA A 144 28.71 19.10 -10.69
C ALA A 144 29.87 20.08 -10.42
N PRO A 145 31.00 19.60 -9.89
CA PRO A 145 32.22 20.38 -9.70
C PRO A 145 32.67 21.07 -10.99
N ALA A 146 32.94 22.37 -10.90
CA ALA A 146 33.52 23.13 -12.01
C ALA A 146 35.06 23.14 -11.99
N ASN A 147 35.68 22.78 -10.86
CA ASN A 147 37.12 22.55 -10.71
C ASN A 147 37.40 21.65 -9.49
N GLU A 148 38.67 21.34 -9.26
CA GLU A 148 39.14 20.43 -8.20
C GLU A 148 38.82 20.88 -6.77
N ARG A 149 38.46 22.16 -6.55
CA ARG A 149 38.11 22.72 -5.24
C ARG A 149 36.61 23.00 -5.08
N THR A 150 35.80 22.76 -6.12
CA THR A 150 34.35 22.93 -6.06
C THR A 150 33.70 21.61 -5.66
N PRO A 151 33.01 21.53 -4.51
CA PRO A 151 32.28 20.32 -4.15
C PRO A 151 31.01 20.18 -5.01
N TYR A 152 30.54 18.94 -5.15
CA TYR A 152 29.18 18.69 -5.65
C TYR A 152 28.14 19.41 -4.77
N SER A 153 27.04 19.85 -5.38
CA SER A 153 25.90 20.39 -4.62
C SER A 153 24.56 20.02 -5.23
N LEU A 154 23.52 20.08 -4.40
CA LEU A 154 22.14 19.77 -4.78
C LEU A 154 21.23 20.98 -4.57
N ARG A 155 20.28 21.16 -5.49
CA ARG A 155 19.18 22.13 -5.40
C ARG A 155 17.90 21.37 -5.06
N TYR A 156 17.60 21.25 -3.77
CA TYR A 156 16.43 20.49 -3.30
C TYR A 156 15.10 20.98 -3.89
N GLY A 157 14.97 22.27 -4.20
CA GLY A 157 13.77 22.81 -4.85
C GLY A 157 13.49 22.22 -6.24
N GLU A 158 14.51 21.77 -6.97
CA GLU A 158 14.35 21.19 -8.31
C GLU A 158 13.74 19.78 -8.27
N PHE A 159 13.79 19.08 -7.13
CA PHE A 159 13.20 17.75 -6.96
C PHE A 159 11.66 17.79 -6.93
N VAL A 160 11.06 18.96 -6.67
CA VAL A 160 9.60 19.10 -6.58
C VAL A 160 8.92 18.70 -7.89
N VAL A 161 9.50 19.06 -9.04
CA VAL A 161 8.89 18.81 -10.35
C VAL A 161 8.89 17.30 -10.70
N PRO A 162 10.01 16.56 -10.56
CA PRO A 162 10.00 15.09 -10.64
C PRO A 162 9.07 14.41 -9.63
N LEU A 163 8.97 14.91 -8.39
CA LEU A 163 8.04 14.38 -7.40
C LEU A 163 6.58 14.55 -7.83
N VAL A 164 6.21 15.72 -8.37
CA VAL A 164 4.86 15.93 -8.92
C VAL A 164 4.59 14.95 -10.06
N LYS A 165 5.55 14.75 -10.97
CA LYS A 165 5.41 13.78 -12.06
C LYS A 165 5.25 12.35 -11.54
N ALA A 166 6.05 11.93 -10.57
CA ALA A 166 5.94 10.61 -9.94
C ALA A 166 4.56 10.39 -9.29
N VAL A 167 4.01 11.40 -8.61
CA VAL A 167 2.67 11.33 -8.01
C VAL A 167 1.58 11.23 -9.08
N GLN A 168 1.69 11.99 -10.18
CA GLN A 168 0.75 11.88 -11.31
C GLN A 168 0.76 10.47 -11.94
N GLU A 169 1.95 9.90 -12.13
CA GLU A 169 2.11 8.54 -12.65
C GLU A 169 1.55 7.49 -11.69
N GLN A 170 1.82 7.63 -10.39
CA GLN A 170 1.28 6.75 -9.36
C GLN A 170 -0.25 6.82 -9.31
N GLN A 171 -0.85 8.01 -9.40
CA GLN A 171 -2.30 8.20 -9.43
C GLN A 171 -2.94 7.55 -10.66
N SER A 172 -2.27 7.61 -11.81
CA SER A 172 -2.71 6.92 -13.03
C SER A 172 -2.72 5.40 -12.85
N GLN A 173 -1.63 4.84 -12.30
CA GLN A 173 -1.53 3.41 -12.02
C GLN A 173 -2.59 2.93 -11.01
N LEU A 174 -2.86 3.71 -9.95
CA LEU A 174 -3.92 3.40 -8.99
C LEU A 174 -5.31 3.42 -9.65
N GLY A 175 -5.57 4.38 -10.53
CA GLY A 175 -6.83 4.44 -11.29
C GLY A 175 -7.02 3.20 -12.17
N GLN A 176 -5.97 2.78 -12.88
CA GLN A 176 -6.00 1.55 -13.69
C GLN A 176 -6.23 0.30 -12.84
N GLN A 177 -5.53 0.16 -11.71
CA GLN A 177 -5.74 -0.96 -10.77
C GLN A 177 -7.17 -0.97 -10.23
N SER A 178 -7.73 0.18 -9.87
CA SER A 178 -9.12 0.30 -9.41
C SER A 178 -10.12 -0.15 -10.48
N GLN A 179 -9.90 0.20 -11.74
CA GLN A 179 -10.75 -0.27 -12.85
C GLN A 179 -10.67 -1.79 -13.04
N VAL A 180 -9.46 -2.37 -12.97
CA VAL A 180 -9.27 -3.82 -13.03
C VAL A 180 -10.00 -4.52 -11.87
N LEU A 181 -9.87 -4.00 -10.66
CA LEU A 181 -10.58 -4.53 -9.48
C LEU A 181 -12.10 -4.43 -9.64
N ALA A 182 -12.62 -3.30 -10.13
CA ALA A 182 -14.04 -3.14 -10.40
C ALA A 182 -14.53 -4.14 -11.47
N GLY A 183 -13.75 -4.35 -12.53
CA GLY A 183 -14.05 -5.34 -13.57
C GLY A 183 -14.01 -6.78 -13.05
N LEU A 184 -13.03 -7.12 -12.21
CA LEU A 184 -12.95 -8.43 -11.56
C LEU A 184 -14.13 -8.66 -10.62
N ASN A 185 -14.47 -7.67 -9.78
CA ASN A 185 -15.63 -7.74 -8.89
C ASN A 185 -16.93 -7.91 -9.69
N ALA A 186 -17.13 -7.15 -10.76
CA ALA A 186 -18.30 -7.30 -11.62
C ALA A 186 -18.39 -8.69 -12.29
N ARG A 187 -17.24 -9.31 -12.62
CA ARG A 187 -17.17 -10.69 -13.13
C ARG A 187 -17.46 -11.72 -12.04
N LEU A 188 -17.03 -11.47 -10.82
CA LEU A 188 -17.27 -12.33 -9.65
C LEU A 188 -18.72 -12.22 -9.12
N GLU A 189 -19.40 -11.08 -9.32
CA GLU A 189 -20.80 -10.88 -8.94
C GLU A 189 -21.81 -11.48 -9.95
N ARG A 190 -21.35 -12.04 -11.08
CA ARG A 190 -22.19 -12.75 -12.06
C ARG A 190 -21.67 -14.15 -12.43
N PRO A 191 -21.50 -15.10 -11.50
CA PRO A 191 -21.44 -16.50 -11.89
C PRO A 191 -22.89 -16.94 -12.18
N VAL A 192 -23.43 -16.57 -13.35
CA VAL A 192 -24.58 -17.29 -13.89
C VAL A 192 -24.03 -18.62 -14.36
N VAL A 193 -24.09 -19.62 -13.49
CA VAL A 193 -23.82 -21.02 -13.85
C VAL A 193 -24.92 -21.43 -14.81
N ARG A 194 -24.64 -21.36 -16.12
CA ARG A 194 -25.52 -21.92 -17.15
C ARG A 194 -25.28 -23.42 -17.15
N LEU A 195 -26.29 -24.17 -16.72
CA LEU A 195 -26.27 -25.61 -16.76
C LEU A 195 -26.18 -26.11 -18.21
N THR A 196 -25.45 -27.20 -18.40
CA THR A 196 -25.31 -27.89 -19.70
C THR A 196 -26.53 -28.75 -20.03
N SER A 197 -27.24 -29.24 -19.00
CA SER A 197 -28.53 -29.92 -19.13
C SER A 197 -29.43 -29.62 -17.92
N ALA A 198 -30.76 -29.60 -18.14
CA ALA A 198 -31.73 -29.60 -17.05
C ALA A 198 -31.67 -30.91 -16.24
N ASP A 199 -31.23 -32.02 -16.83
CA ASP A 199 -31.14 -33.32 -16.14
C ASP A 199 -30.03 -33.35 -15.06
N GLU A 200 -29.06 -32.45 -15.14
CA GLU A 200 -28.01 -32.27 -14.12
C GLU A 200 -28.55 -31.54 -12.87
N TRP A 201 -29.70 -30.88 -13.00
CA TRP A 201 -30.37 -30.09 -11.97
C TRP A 201 -31.89 -30.19 -12.10
N ALA A 202 -32.48 -31.22 -11.53
CA ALA A 202 -33.93 -31.40 -11.56
C ALA A 202 -34.44 -32.17 -10.34
N ASP A 203 -35.73 -31.95 -10.07
CA ASP A 203 -36.67 -32.50 -9.09
C ASP A 203 -36.75 -34.04 -9.02
N ARG A 204 -35.68 -34.76 -9.38
CA ARG A 204 -35.62 -36.22 -9.48
C ARG A 204 -36.01 -36.91 -8.18
N VAL A 205 -35.81 -36.24 -7.04
CA VAL A 205 -36.21 -36.75 -5.73
C VAL A 205 -37.73 -36.83 -5.60
N PHE A 206 -38.47 -36.03 -6.37
CA PHE A 206 -39.92 -36.00 -6.42
C PHE A 206 -40.52 -36.88 -7.54
N GLU A 207 -39.71 -37.56 -8.35
CA GLU A 207 -40.21 -38.45 -9.38
C GLU A 207 -40.90 -39.69 -8.77
N PRO A 208 -41.98 -40.22 -9.39
CA PRO A 208 -42.74 -41.37 -8.85
C PRO A 208 -41.93 -42.66 -8.63
N GLY A 209 -40.72 -42.77 -9.18
CA GLY A 209 -39.81 -43.90 -9.01
C GLY A 209 -38.67 -43.68 -8.01
N TYR A 210 -38.55 -42.49 -7.41
CA TYR A 210 -37.46 -42.18 -6.50
C TYR A 210 -37.56 -42.99 -5.21
N ARG A 211 -36.52 -43.76 -4.91
CA ARG A 211 -36.44 -44.55 -3.68
C ARG A 211 -35.75 -43.73 -2.59
N LEU A 212 -36.54 -43.00 -1.82
CA LEU A 212 -36.04 -42.33 -0.62
C LEU A 212 -35.48 -43.36 0.36
N ARG A 213 -34.23 -43.15 0.80
CA ARG A 213 -33.56 -44.08 1.71
C ARG A 213 -34.20 -43.99 3.10
N PRO A 214 -34.51 -45.09 3.79
CA PRO A 214 -34.98 -45.01 5.18
C PRO A 214 -33.94 -44.34 6.10
N LEU A 215 -34.37 -43.52 7.05
CA LEU A 215 -33.46 -42.83 7.98
C LEU A 215 -32.54 -43.78 8.76
N ALA A 216 -32.99 -45.00 9.06
CA ALA A 216 -32.15 -46.03 9.69
C ALA A 216 -30.96 -46.46 8.80
N GLU A 217 -31.17 -46.55 7.48
CA GLU A 217 -30.09 -46.84 6.54
C GLU A 217 -29.17 -45.64 6.35
N VAL A 218 -29.70 -44.41 6.40
CA VAL A 218 -28.90 -43.18 6.39
C VAL A 218 -28.01 -43.12 7.64
N GLU A 219 -28.54 -43.41 8.82
CA GLU A 219 -27.79 -43.44 10.07
C GLU A 219 -26.65 -44.46 10.02
N SER A 220 -26.93 -45.67 9.55
CA SER A 220 -25.92 -46.72 9.36
C SER A 220 -24.79 -46.25 8.44
N TYR A 221 -25.14 -45.61 7.31
CA TYR A 221 -24.16 -45.06 6.38
C TYR A 221 -23.30 -43.96 7.02
N LEU A 222 -23.91 -43.03 7.76
CA LEU A 222 -23.21 -41.95 8.43
C LEU A 222 -22.19 -42.46 9.45
N ARG A 223 -22.54 -43.50 10.23
CA ARG A 223 -21.63 -44.13 11.18
C ARG A 223 -20.40 -44.74 10.49
N GLN A 224 -20.58 -45.31 9.30
CA GLN A 224 -19.50 -45.95 8.55
C GLN A 224 -18.63 -44.95 7.78
N HIS A 225 -19.23 -43.94 7.14
CA HIS A 225 -18.55 -43.10 6.14
C HIS A 225 -18.30 -41.65 6.58
N ARG A 226 -18.93 -41.17 7.66
CA ARG A 226 -18.81 -39.78 8.18
C ARG A 226 -19.15 -38.68 7.17
N HIS A 227 -19.91 -39.00 6.12
CA HIS A 227 -20.49 -38.03 5.18
C HIS A 227 -21.83 -38.58 4.64
N LEU A 228 -22.64 -37.71 4.04
CA LEU A 228 -23.95 -38.11 3.50
C LEU A 228 -23.81 -39.00 2.25
N PRO A 229 -24.77 -39.91 2.01
CA PRO A 229 -24.83 -40.68 0.77
C PRO A 229 -24.85 -39.78 -0.48
N GLY A 230 -23.96 -40.07 -1.42
CA GLY A 230 -23.87 -39.33 -2.69
C GLY A 230 -23.12 -37.98 -2.61
N VAL A 231 -22.63 -37.59 -1.43
CA VAL A 231 -21.77 -36.41 -1.24
C VAL A 231 -20.32 -36.86 -1.08
N PRO A 232 -19.35 -36.31 -1.83
CA PRO A 232 -17.93 -36.65 -1.66
C PRO A 232 -17.41 -36.34 -0.25
N SER A 233 -16.44 -37.12 0.23
CA SER A 233 -15.79 -36.84 1.52
C SER A 233 -14.91 -35.59 1.44
N ALA A 234 -14.65 -34.96 2.59
CA ALA A 234 -13.75 -33.81 2.67
C ALA A 234 -12.34 -34.12 2.13
N GLN A 235 -11.87 -35.37 2.28
CA GLN A 235 -10.57 -35.81 1.76
C GLN A 235 -10.55 -35.84 0.23
N VAL A 236 -11.65 -36.30 -0.40
CA VAL A 236 -11.79 -36.31 -1.86
C VAL A 236 -11.82 -34.88 -2.41
N LEU A 237 -12.59 -33.99 -1.78
CA LEU A 237 -12.68 -32.59 -2.19
C LEU A 237 -11.34 -31.85 -2.04
N ALA A 238 -10.58 -32.15 -0.99
CA ALA A 238 -9.26 -31.55 -0.77
C ALA A 238 -8.23 -31.96 -1.84
N GLN A 239 -8.35 -33.18 -2.40
CA GLN A 239 -7.42 -33.70 -3.41
C GLN A 239 -7.80 -33.32 -4.84
N GLN A 240 -9.10 -33.33 -5.15
CA GLN A 240 -9.60 -33.21 -6.53
C GLN A 240 -10.12 -31.80 -6.85
N GLY A 241 -10.22 -30.93 -5.85
CA GLY A 241 -10.88 -29.63 -5.97
C GLY A 241 -12.41 -29.76 -5.87
N VAL A 242 -13.10 -28.62 -5.88
CA VAL A 242 -14.55 -28.54 -5.71
C VAL A 242 -15.19 -28.12 -7.03
N ASP A 243 -15.98 -29.01 -7.64
CA ASP A 243 -16.93 -28.62 -8.68
C ASP A 243 -18.13 -27.92 -8.02
N VAL A 244 -18.16 -26.59 -8.15
CA VAL A 244 -19.19 -25.75 -7.53
C VAL A 244 -20.58 -26.08 -8.09
N SER A 245 -20.70 -26.40 -9.38
CA SER A 245 -22.01 -26.67 -10.01
C SER A 245 -22.55 -28.02 -9.54
N GLY A 246 -21.71 -29.06 -9.58
CA GLY A 246 -22.07 -30.40 -9.08
C GLY A 246 -22.37 -30.40 -7.57
N MET A 247 -21.61 -29.66 -6.77
CA MET A 247 -21.87 -29.55 -5.33
C MET A 247 -23.16 -28.82 -5.00
N LEU A 248 -23.47 -27.73 -5.72
CA LEU A 248 -24.74 -27.02 -5.53
C LEU A 248 -25.92 -27.94 -5.92
N ALA A 249 -25.76 -28.78 -6.96
CA ALA A 249 -26.80 -29.73 -7.39
C ALA A 249 -27.03 -30.82 -6.32
N LYS A 250 -25.94 -31.35 -5.77
CA LYS A 250 -25.99 -32.29 -4.64
C LYS A 250 -26.61 -31.66 -3.40
N GLN A 251 -26.35 -30.38 -3.14
CA GLN A 251 -26.97 -29.69 -2.02
C GLN A 251 -28.49 -29.59 -2.18
N MET A 252 -28.98 -29.24 -3.38
CA MET A 252 -30.42 -29.22 -3.64
C MET A 252 -31.06 -30.60 -3.52
N GLU A 253 -30.44 -31.64 -4.09
CA GLU A 253 -30.91 -33.02 -3.93
C GLU A 253 -31.06 -33.41 -2.45
N LYS A 254 -30.11 -33.02 -1.58
CA LYS A 254 -30.22 -33.30 -0.14
C LYS A 254 -31.33 -32.48 0.52
N ILE A 255 -31.57 -31.24 0.08
CA ILE A 255 -32.68 -30.41 0.57
C ILE A 255 -34.02 -31.05 0.22
N GLU A 256 -34.19 -31.54 -1.01
CA GLU A 256 -35.41 -32.23 -1.46
C GLU A 256 -35.66 -33.53 -0.67
N GLU A 257 -34.62 -34.33 -0.42
CA GLU A 257 -34.73 -35.52 0.43
C GLU A 257 -35.14 -35.16 1.86
N LEU A 258 -34.55 -34.10 2.43
CA LEU A 258 -34.93 -33.57 3.74
C LEU A 258 -36.39 -33.13 3.76
N THR A 259 -36.88 -32.48 2.71
CA THR A 259 -38.30 -32.12 2.58
C THR A 259 -39.20 -33.35 2.61
N LEU A 260 -38.84 -34.44 1.91
CA LEU A 260 -39.62 -35.69 1.97
C LEU A 260 -39.63 -36.32 3.38
N TYR A 261 -38.50 -36.33 4.09
CA TYR A 261 -38.47 -36.81 5.48
C TYR A 261 -39.31 -35.95 6.41
N VAL A 262 -39.30 -34.62 6.23
CA VAL A 262 -40.13 -33.69 7.02
C VAL A 262 -41.61 -33.94 6.77
N LEU A 263 -42.03 -34.14 5.51
CA LEU A 263 -43.41 -34.49 5.18
C LEU A 263 -43.82 -35.86 5.76
N GLU A 264 -42.92 -36.84 5.78
CA GLU A 264 -43.17 -38.12 6.46
C GLU A 264 -43.31 -37.95 7.98
N LEU A 265 -42.46 -37.10 8.58
CA LEU A 265 -42.49 -36.80 10.00
C LEU A 265 -43.77 -36.06 10.40
N GLU A 266 -44.20 -35.07 9.62
CA GLU A 266 -45.45 -34.33 9.84
C GLU A 266 -46.66 -35.28 9.83
N LYS A 267 -46.74 -36.19 8.85
CA LYS A 267 -47.78 -37.23 8.79
C LYS A 267 -47.81 -38.09 10.04
N LYS A 268 -46.64 -38.60 10.48
CA LYS A 268 -46.54 -39.40 11.70
C LYS A 268 -46.93 -38.59 12.93
N ASN A 269 -46.57 -37.30 12.99
CA ASN A 269 -46.94 -36.45 14.12
C ASN A 269 -48.45 -36.24 14.19
N THR A 270 -49.12 -35.98 13.06
CA THR A 270 -50.59 -35.90 13.01
C THR A 270 -51.26 -37.22 13.41
N GLU A 271 -50.68 -38.37 13.06
CA GLU A 271 -51.19 -39.68 13.51
C GLU A 271 -50.99 -39.90 15.02
N LEU A 272 -49.86 -39.46 15.57
CA LEU A 272 -49.58 -39.50 16.99
C LEU A 272 -50.51 -38.57 17.78
N GLU A 273 -50.77 -37.35 17.29
CA GLU A 273 -51.72 -36.40 17.87
C GLU A 273 -53.12 -37.01 17.95
N LYS A 274 -53.62 -37.59 16.84
CA LYS A 274 -54.90 -38.31 16.83
C LYS A 274 -54.94 -39.49 17.81
N THR A 275 -53.84 -40.21 17.94
CA THR A 275 -53.73 -41.32 18.89
C THR A 275 -53.76 -40.81 20.33
N THR A 276 -53.09 -39.70 20.60
CA THR A 276 -53.05 -39.05 21.91
C THR A 276 -54.43 -38.52 22.32
N GLU A 277 -55.13 -37.82 21.43
CA GLU A 277 -56.52 -37.38 21.65
C GLU A 277 -57.44 -38.55 21.99
N ARG A 278 -57.28 -39.69 21.27
CA ARG A 278 -58.08 -40.89 21.54
C ARG A 278 -57.76 -41.52 22.89
N LEU A 279 -56.49 -41.50 23.32
CA LEU A 279 -56.09 -42.00 24.63
C LEU A 279 -56.65 -41.12 25.75
N GLU A 280 -56.57 -39.79 25.62
CA GLU A 280 -57.15 -38.84 26.59
C GLU A 280 -58.66 -39.03 26.74
N GLN A 281 -59.38 -39.26 25.63
CA GLN A 281 -60.81 -39.59 25.65
C GLN A 281 -61.10 -40.89 26.42
N LEU A 282 -60.29 -41.93 26.21
CA LEU A 282 -60.44 -43.20 26.93
C LEU A 282 -60.16 -43.04 28.44
N GLU A 283 -59.11 -42.30 28.81
CA GLU A 283 -58.79 -42.01 30.22
C GLU A 283 -59.90 -41.23 30.93
N ALA A 284 -60.52 -40.27 30.24
CA ALA A 284 -61.66 -39.52 30.76
C ALA A 284 -62.87 -40.43 31.03
N ILE A 285 -63.19 -41.34 30.10
CA ILE A 285 -64.27 -42.32 30.26
C ILE A 285 -63.99 -43.25 31.46
N VAL A 286 -62.78 -43.81 31.54
CA VAL A 286 -62.38 -44.70 32.64
C VAL A 286 -62.47 -43.99 34.00
N SER A 287 -61.98 -42.75 34.08
CA SER A 287 -62.05 -41.93 35.31
C SER A 287 -63.48 -41.59 35.70
N GLY A 288 -64.38 -41.38 34.73
CA GLY A 288 -65.80 -41.17 34.96
C GLY A 288 -66.47 -42.42 35.53
N LEU A 289 -66.18 -43.59 34.96
CA LEU A 289 -66.69 -44.88 35.45
C LEU A 289 -66.21 -45.18 36.87
N GLN A 290 -64.92 -44.94 37.17
CA GLN A 290 -64.37 -45.12 38.53
C GLN A 290 -65.08 -44.25 39.58
N ARG A 291 -65.40 -42.98 39.25
CA ARG A 291 -66.16 -42.09 40.14
C ARG A 291 -67.59 -42.58 40.38
N ALA A 292 -68.27 -43.04 39.32
CA ALA A 292 -69.63 -43.59 39.44
C ALA A 292 -69.66 -44.82 40.34
N MET A 293 -68.66 -45.70 40.22
CA MET A 293 -68.53 -46.88 41.09
C MET A 293 -68.27 -46.50 42.56
N GLN A 294 -67.44 -45.49 42.84
CA GLN A 294 -67.18 -45.04 44.22
C GLN A 294 -68.42 -44.41 44.89
N GLN A 295 -69.28 -43.72 44.13
CA GLN A 295 -70.53 -43.15 44.66
C GLN A 295 -71.58 -44.22 45.00
N GLN A 296 -71.55 -45.38 44.35
CA GLN A 296 -72.44 -46.51 44.68
C GLN A 296 -71.98 -47.31 45.90
N THR A 297 -70.79 -47.05 46.43
CA THR A 297 -70.20 -47.82 47.54
C THR A 297 -70.18 -47.03 48.87
N LYS A 298 -70.78 -45.84 48.92
CA LYS A 298 -71.05 -45.06 50.15
C LYS A 298 -72.54 -45.02 50.43
#